data_AF-A0A497FEU7-F1
#
_entry.id   AF-A0A497FEU7-F1
#
_cell.length_a   1.000
_cell.length_b   1.000
_cell.length_c   1.000
_cell.angle_alpha   90.00
_cell.angle_beta   90.00
_cell.angle_gamma   90.00
#
_symmetry.space_group_name_H-M   'P 1'
#
loop_
_entity.id
_entity.type
_entity.pdbx_description
1 polymer ?
#
loop_
_entity_poly.entity_id
_entity_poly.type
_entity_poly.pdbx_seq_one_letter_code
_entity_poly.pdbx_strand_id
1 'polypeptide(L)'
;MVLSKREWLMLYWCEGDKSKRGRSRKVALTSTDPLLLKLFIYSLKQFYEVDPRELKCRLTIWEGVNEDEAIEFWSQELGIPRENFWKSYVRKPSKIRQGKHPLWYVSCNTKLGKST
;
A
#
# COMPACT_ATOMS: atom_id res chain seq x y z
N MET A 1 7.04 22.80 14.26
CA MET A 1 6.98 21.38 13.88
C MET A 1 7.52 21.28 12.45
N VAL A 2 8.81 20.97 12.29
CA VAL A 2 9.48 20.99 10.97
C VAL A 2 9.45 19.58 10.41
N LEU A 3 8.62 19.37 9.39
CA LEU A 3 8.58 18.12 8.63
C LEU A 3 9.94 17.89 7.97
N SER A 4 10.47 16.68 8.13
CA SER A 4 11.73 16.21 7.55
C SER A 4 11.62 16.13 6.03
N LYS A 5 12.71 16.42 5.30
CA LYS A 5 12.77 16.36 3.82
C LYS A 5 12.25 15.04 3.22
N ARG A 6 12.31 13.92 3.96
CA ARG A 6 11.83 12.61 3.51
C ARG A 6 10.30 12.52 3.45
N GLU A 7 9.62 13.18 4.38
CA GLU A 7 8.17 13.18 4.50
C GLU A 7 7.52 13.94 3.33
N TRP A 8 8.16 15.03 2.90
CA TRP A 8 7.76 15.80 1.70
C TRP A 8 7.90 15.00 0.40
N LEU A 9 8.99 14.24 0.24
CA LEU A 9 9.23 13.44 -0.95
C LEU A 9 8.22 12.29 -1.08
N MET A 10 7.77 11.74 0.04
CA MET A 10 6.72 10.72 0.11
C MET A 10 5.36 11.27 -0.33
N LEU A 11 5.00 12.48 0.12
CA LEU A 11 3.79 13.20 -0.32
C LEU A 11 3.79 13.43 -1.84
N TYR A 12 4.94 13.83 -2.41
CA TYR A 12 5.11 13.98 -3.85
C TYR A 12 4.94 12.65 -4.61
N TRP A 13 5.45 11.54 -4.08
CA TRP A 13 5.29 10.21 -4.69
C TRP A 13 3.86 9.64 -4.54
N CYS A 14 3.13 10.06 -3.50
CA CYS A 14 1.81 9.56 -3.16
C CYS A 14 0.63 10.43 -3.68
N GLU A 15 0.87 11.49 -4.46
CA GLU A 15 -0.18 12.43 -4.91
C GLU A 15 -1.30 11.78 -5.74
N GLY A 16 -1.13 10.53 -6.17
CA GLY A 16 -2.23 9.65 -6.50
C GLY A 16 -2.88 9.89 -7.86
N ASP A 17 -3.47 8.81 -8.36
CA ASP A 17 -4.13 8.65 -9.66
C ASP A 17 -5.01 9.86 -10.05
N LYS A 18 -4.96 10.26 -11.34
CA LYS A 18 -5.74 11.36 -11.92
C LYS A 18 -7.23 11.03 -11.89
N SER A 19 -7.84 11.12 -10.72
CA SER A 19 -9.29 10.98 -10.55
C SER A 19 -9.97 12.10 -11.32
N LYS A 20 -10.69 11.72 -12.40
CA LYS A 20 -11.57 12.65 -13.12
C LYS A 20 -12.49 13.36 -12.13
N ARG A 21 -12.58 14.69 -12.28
CA ARG A 21 -13.38 15.63 -11.48
C ARG A 21 -14.71 14.98 -11.02
N GLY A 22 -14.83 14.72 -9.71
CA GLY A 22 -16.08 14.25 -9.09
C GLY A 22 -16.06 12.90 -8.33
N ARG A 23 -14.95 12.14 -8.31
CA ARG A 23 -14.84 10.93 -7.47
C ARG A 23 -13.88 11.11 -6.29
N SER A 24 -14.15 10.41 -5.17
CA SER A 24 -13.28 10.32 -3.98
C SER A 24 -11.81 10.25 -4.37
N ARG A 25 -10.98 11.13 -3.77
CA ARG A 25 -9.53 11.11 -3.95
C ARG A 25 -9.01 9.81 -3.31
N LYS A 26 -8.43 8.93 -4.14
CA LYS A 26 -7.79 7.71 -3.67
C LYS A 26 -6.29 7.95 -3.64
N VAL A 27 -5.67 7.63 -2.51
CA VAL A 27 -4.22 7.57 -2.39
C VAL A 27 -3.83 6.11 -2.24
N ALA A 28 -2.81 5.69 -2.97
CA ALA A 28 -2.31 4.33 -2.91
C ALA A 28 -0.79 4.33 -3.03
N LEU A 29 -0.15 3.52 -2.21
CA LEU A 29 1.29 3.26 -2.29
C LEU A 29 1.50 1.77 -2.53
N THR A 30 2.33 1.46 -3.53
CA THR A 30 2.73 0.09 -3.84
C THR A 30 4.22 -0.07 -3.61
N SER A 31 4.62 -0.94 -2.70
CA SER A 31 6.03 -1.15 -2.36
C SER A 31 6.28 -2.56 -1.82
N THR A 32 7.54 -2.99 -1.94
CA THR A 32 8.10 -4.17 -1.27
C THR A 32 8.76 -3.83 0.06
N ASP A 33 9.04 -2.55 0.31
CA ASP A 33 9.75 -2.07 1.50
C ASP A 33 8.75 -1.82 2.65
N PRO A 34 8.83 -2.59 3.75
CA PRO A 34 7.94 -2.41 4.90
C PRO A 34 8.09 -1.05 5.58
N LEU A 35 9.29 -0.47 5.62
CA LEU A 35 9.50 0.83 6.27
C LEU A 35 8.78 1.94 5.50
N LEU A 36 8.80 1.86 4.17
CA LEU A 36 8.10 2.81 3.32
C LEU A 36 6.57 2.73 3.52
N LEU A 37 6.03 1.51 3.58
CA LEU A 37 4.60 1.29 3.81
C LEU A 37 4.17 1.71 5.22
N LYS A 38 4.97 1.42 6.25
CA LYS A 38 4.73 1.89 7.63
C LYS A 38 4.71 3.40 7.70
N LEU A 39 5.66 4.07 7.05
CA LEU A 39 5.72 5.54 7.03
C LEU A 39 4.50 6.13 6.29
N PHE A 40 4.04 5.48 5.22
CA PHE A 40 2.83 5.87 4.51
C PHE A 40 1.58 5.74 5.41
N ILE A 41 1.39 4.59 6.06
CA ILE A 41 0.28 4.35 7.00
C ILE A 41 0.32 5.34 8.16
N TYR A 42 1.51 5.59 8.72
CA TYR A 42 1.71 6.58 9.77
C TYR A 42 1.29 7.97 9.29
N SER A 43 1.73 8.39 8.10
CA SER A 43 1.37 9.68 7.53
C SER A 43 -0.14 9.82 7.31
N LEU A 44 -0.81 8.76 6.83
CA LEU A 44 -2.27 8.73 6.70
C LEU A 44 -2.97 8.90 8.05
N LYS A 45 -2.48 8.21 9.09
CA LYS A 45 -3.03 8.33 10.44
C LYS A 45 -2.80 9.72 11.04
N GLN A 46 -1.60 10.28 10.88
CA GLN A 46 -1.23 11.55 11.52
C GLN A 46 -1.84 12.79 10.85
N PHE A 47 -1.86 12.83 9.52
CA PHE A 47 -2.25 14.04 8.78
C PHE A 47 -3.65 13.98 8.18
N TYR A 48 -4.21 12.77 8.03
CA TYR A 48 -5.51 12.55 7.38
C TYR A 48 -6.50 11.79 8.27
N GLU A 49 -6.13 11.50 9.52
CA GLU A 49 -6.97 10.82 10.52
C GLU A 49 -7.56 9.48 10.04
N VAL A 50 -6.88 8.82 9.10
CA VAL A 50 -7.32 7.52 8.57
C VAL A 50 -6.91 6.41 9.53
N ASP A 51 -7.87 5.61 9.99
CA ASP A 51 -7.56 4.42 10.80
C ASP A 51 -6.92 3.35 9.89
N PRO A 52 -5.76 2.76 10.28
CA PRO A 52 -5.20 1.59 9.59
C PRO A 52 -6.20 0.45 9.35
N ARG A 53 -7.21 0.30 10.20
CA ARG A 53 -8.30 -0.68 10.09
C ARG A 53 -9.30 -0.36 8.97
N GLU A 54 -9.24 0.82 8.38
CA GLU A 54 -10.06 1.20 7.21
C GLU A 54 -9.29 1.03 5.89
N LEU A 55 -7.97 0.86 5.96
CA LEU A 55 -7.12 0.66 4.78
C LEU A 55 -7.47 -0.64 4.09
N LYS A 56 -7.58 -0.61 2.76
CA LYS A 56 -7.71 -1.82 1.95
C LYS A 56 -6.39 -2.09 1.25
N CYS A 57 -5.95 -3.34 1.31
CA CYS A 57 -4.68 -3.76 0.74
C CYS A 57 -4.91 -4.79 -0.35
N ARG A 58 -4.02 -4.82 -1.34
CA ARG A 58 -3.96 -5.89 -2.33
C ARG A 58 -2.53 -6.34 -2.48
N LEU A 59 -2.28 -7.64 -2.33
CA LEU A 59 -0.98 -8.20 -2.63
C LEU A 59 -0.86 -8.47 -4.13
N THR A 60 0.35 -8.27 -4.65
CA THR A 60 0.77 -8.88 -5.91
C THR A 60 1.79 -9.94 -5.57
N ILE A 61 1.48 -11.19 -5.91
CA ILE A 61 2.32 -12.37 -5.64
C ILE A 61 2.67 -13.07 -6.95
N TRP A 62 3.80 -13.75 -7.02
CA TRP A 62 4.10 -14.64 -8.15
C TRP A 62 3.41 -16.00 -7.99
N GLU A 63 3.20 -16.66 -9.12
CA GLU A 63 2.76 -18.05 -9.16
C GLU A 63 3.72 -18.94 -8.34
N GLY A 64 3.16 -19.75 -7.43
CA GLY A 64 3.92 -20.59 -6.50
C GLY A 64 4.17 -19.99 -5.11
N VAL A 65 3.83 -18.71 -4.88
CA VAL A 65 3.87 -18.10 -3.55
C VAL A 65 2.59 -18.46 -2.78
N ASN A 66 2.73 -18.82 -1.51
CA ASN A 66 1.60 -19.02 -0.61
C ASN A 66 0.95 -17.66 -0.27
N GLU A 67 -0.27 -17.43 -0.75
CA GLU A 67 -1.02 -16.18 -0.53
C GLU A 67 -1.28 -15.95 0.96
N ASP A 68 -1.62 -16.99 1.72
CA ASP A 68 -1.98 -16.86 3.13
C ASP A 68 -0.79 -16.46 4.01
N GLU A 69 0.38 -17.00 3.70
CA GLU A 69 1.65 -16.62 4.36
C GLU A 69 2.02 -15.17 4.05
N ALA A 70 1.85 -14.74 2.80
CA ALA A 70 2.11 -13.37 2.41
C ALA A 70 1.14 -12.39 3.08
N ILE A 71 -0.16 -12.73 3.16
CA ILE A 71 -1.16 -11.94 3.89
C ILE A 71 -0.80 -11.87 5.38
N GLU A 72 -0.40 -13.00 6.00
CA GLU A 72 -0.04 -13.02 7.41
C GLU A 72 1.15 -12.10 7.69
N PHE A 73 2.22 -12.23 6.90
CA PHE A 73 3.40 -11.38 7.02
C PHE A 73 3.03 -9.90 6.97
N TRP A 74 2.28 -9.48 5.94
CA TRP A 74 1.94 -8.07 5.78
C TRP A 74 0.90 -7.57 6.77
N SER A 75 0.01 -8.44 7.23
CA SER A 75 -0.97 -8.11 8.27
C SER A 75 -0.26 -7.76 9.58
N GLN A 76 0.69 -8.61 10.00
CA GLN A 76 1.51 -8.38 11.19
C GLN A 76 2.42 -7.16 11.01
N GLU A 77 3.09 -7.06 9.87
CA GLU A 77 4.09 -6.02 9.61
C GLU A 77 3.46 -4.62 9.51
N LEU A 78 2.25 -4.49 8.96
CA LEU A 78 1.57 -3.20 8.77
C LEU A 78 0.50 -2.90 9.82
N GLY A 79 0.17 -3.86 10.68
CA GLY A 79 -0.93 -3.75 11.64
C GLY A 79 -2.31 -3.63 10.98
N ILE A 80 -2.45 -4.20 9.78
CA ILE A 80 -3.70 -4.18 8.98
C ILE A 80 -4.41 -5.52 9.15
N PRO A 81 -5.71 -5.54 9.50
CA PRO A 81 -6.45 -6.80 9.66
C PRO A 81 -6.45 -7.64 8.37
N ARG A 82 -6.41 -8.98 8.50
CA ARG A 82 -6.40 -9.90 7.34
C ARG A 82 -7.63 -9.68 6.44
N GLU A 83 -8.77 -9.32 7.01
CA GLU A 83 -10.03 -9.09 6.29
C GLU A 83 -9.97 -7.86 5.35
N ASN A 84 -8.96 -7.02 5.52
CA ASN A 84 -8.72 -5.87 4.68
C ASN A 84 -7.82 -6.16 3.47
N PHE A 85 -7.25 -7.36 3.37
CA PHE A 85 -6.54 -7.82 2.20
C PHE A 85 -7.55 -8.38 1.18
N TRP A 86 -7.68 -7.67 0.06
CA TRP A 86 -8.49 -8.12 -1.06
C TRP A 86 -7.75 -9.17 -1.89
N LYS A 87 -8.52 -9.90 -2.71
CA LYS A 87 -8.02 -10.91 -3.65
C LYS A 87 -6.69 -10.48 -4.29
N SER A 88 -5.65 -11.27 -4.05
CA SER A 88 -4.32 -10.98 -4.55
C SER A 88 -4.28 -11.06 -6.08
N TYR A 89 -3.37 -10.30 -6.67
CA TYR A 89 -3.06 -10.39 -8.08
C TYR A 89 -1.91 -11.36 -8.29
N VAL A 90 -2.20 -12.52 -8.87
CA VAL A 90 -1.20 -13.55 -9.17
C VAL A 90 -0.54 -13.26 -10.52
N ARG A 91 0.77 -13.03 -10.51
CA ARG A 91 1.59 -12.84 -11.71
C ARG A 91 2.19 -14.16 -12.17
N LYS A 92 1.97 -14.49 -13.44
CA LYS A 92 2.71 -15.57 -14.10
C LYS A 92 4.16 -15.15 -14.32
N PRO A 93 5.15 -16.02 -14.07
CA PRO A 93 6.55 -15.72 -14.34
C PRO A 93 6.73 -15.50 -15.84
N SER A 94 7.21 -14.31 -16.24
CA SER A 94 7.66 -14.10 -17.61
C SER A 94 9.11 -14.58 -17.73
N LYS A 95 9.42 -15.33 -18.79
CA LYS A 95 10.78 -15.87 -19.07
C LYS A 95 11.88 -14.80 -19.07
N ILE A 96 11.53 -13.51 -19.10
CA ILE A 96 12.41 -12.36 -19.28
C ILE A 96 12.89 -11.75 -17.94
N ARG A 97 12.27 -12.07 -16.78
CA ARG A 97 12.44 -11.28 -15.55
C ARG A 97 12.83 -12.08 -14.30
N GLN A 98 13.58 -13.17 -14.46
CA GLN A 98 13.97 -14.05 -13.34
C GLN A 98 15.06 -13.49 -12.39
N GLY A 99 15.52 -12.26 -12.57
CA GLY A 99 16.59 -11.70 -11.76
C GLY A 99 16.14 -10.51 -10.91
N LYS A 100 16.19 -10.67 -9.57
CA LYS A 100 16.45 -9.61 -8.57
C LYS A 100 15.30 -8.78 -7.98
N HIS A 101 14.03 -9.09 -8.23
CA HIS A 101 12.93 -8.40 -7.54
C HIS A 101 12.28 -9.26 -6.44
N PRO A 102 11.81 -8.65 -5.33
CA PRO A 102 11.07 -9.37 -4.29
C PRO A 102 9.87 -10.10 -4.88
N LEU A 103 9.61 -11.31 -4.37
CA LEU A 103 8.59 -12.21 -4.92
C LEU A 103 7.16 -11.78 -4.59
N TRP A 104 6.98 -10.67 -3.89
CA TRP A 104 5.68 -10.14 -3.51
C TRP A 104 5.80 -8.67 -3.11
N TYR A 105 4.73 -7.91 -3.35
CA TYR A 105 4.61 -6.51 -2.93
C TYR A 105 3.17 -6.14 -2.63
N VAL A 106 2.95 -5.15 -1.77
CA VAL A 106 1.61 -4.71 -1.35
C VAL A 106 1.27 -3.37 -1.96
N SER A 107 0.03 -3.24 -2.41
CA SER A 107 -0.61 -1.97 -2.67
C SER A 107 -1.58 -1.65 -1.53
N CYS A 108 -1.27 -0.64 -0.71
CA CYS A 108 -2.17 -0.13 0.32
C CYS A 108 -2.95 1.05 -0.27
N ASN A 109 -4.28 1.01 -0.21
CA ASN A 109 -5.13 2.09 -0.71
C ASN A 109 -6.19 2.52 0.31
N THR A 110 -6.47 3.82 0.33
CA THR A 110 -7.57 4.40 1.09
C THR A 110 -8.34 5.42 0.26
N LYS A 111 -9.64 5.57 0.56
CA LYS A 111 -10.47 6.64 0.03
C LYS A 111 -10.43 7.80 1.02
N LEU A 112 -9.93 8.96 0.60
CA LEU A 112 -10.07 10.17 1.39
C LEU A 112 -11.50 10.69 1.27
N GLY A 113 -12.22 10.70 2.39
CA GLY A 113 -13.49 11.41 2.55
C GLY A 113 -13.25 12.92 2.57
N LYS A 114 -14.24 13.72 2.17
CA LYS A 114 -14.17 15.17 2.35
C LYS A 114 -14.25 15.45 3.86
N SER A 115 -13.19 16.02 4.45
CA SER A 115 -13.39 16.80 5.68
C SER A 115 -14.36 17.92 5.32
N THR A 116 -15.45 18.00 6.08
CA THR A 116 -16.37 19.13 6.06
C THR A 116 -15.65 20.35 6.66
#